data_AF-A0A9D4XGY6-F1
#
_entry.id   AF-A0A9D4XGY6-F1
#
_cell.length_a   1.000
_cell.length_b   1.000
_cell.length_c   1.000
_cell.angle_alpha   90.00
_cell.angle_beta   90.00
_cell.angle_gamma   90.00
#
_symmetry.space_group_name_H-M   'P 1'
#
loop_
_entity.id
_entity.type
_entity.pdbx_description
1 polymer ?
#
loop_
_entity_poly.entity_id
_entity_poly.type
_entity_poly.pdbx_seq_one_letter_code
_entity_poly.pdbx_strand_id
1 'polypeptide(L)'
;CDGCFSNLRRSICNPKVEVPSHFVGLILENCNLPYENHGHVILGDPSPILFYPISSTEIRCLVDVPSQKLPSVGNGEMANYLKTVVAPQVPPELYTSFIA
;
A
#
# COMPACT_ATOMS: atom_id res chain seq x y z
N CYS A 1 25.78 0.96 -0.82
CA CYS A 1 24.64 1.64 -0.18
C CYS A 1 23.84 0.62 0.62
N ASP A 2 23.56 0.87 1.91
CA ASP A 2 22.94 -0.08 2.86
C ASP A 2 21.43 0.16 3.11
N GLY A 3 20.79 0.99 2.28
CA GLY A 3 19.32 1.11 2.21
C GLY A 3 18.67 2.03 3.26
N CYS A 4 17.34 2.00 3.33
CA CYS A 4 16.55 2.91 4.18
C CYS A 4 16.80 2.71 5.70
N PHE A 5 17.17 1.50 6.12
CA PHE A 5 17.51 1.15 7.50
C PHE A 5 19.03 1.18 7.79
N SER A 6 19.79 1.99 7.04
CA SER A 6 21.24 2.12 7.19
C SER A 6 21.72 2.26 8.64
N ASN A 7 22.68 1.40 9.03
CA ASN A 7 23.37 1.49 10.31
C ASN A 7 24.47 2.55 10.29
N LEU A 8 25.06 2.79 9.12
CA LEU A 8 26.17 3.74 8.94
C LEU A 8 25.70 5.19 9.09
N ARG A 9 24.45 5.49 8.70
CA ARG A 9 23.88 6.85 8.70
C ARG A 9 24.05 7.58 10.03
N ARG A 10 23.94 6.90 11.17
CA ARG A 10 24.12 7.50 12.51
C ARG A 10 25.57 7.85 12.84
N SER A 11 26.54 7.21 12.18
CA SER A 11 27.97 7.38 12.47
C SER A 11 28.62 8.46 11.60
N ILE A 12 28.02 8.81 10.47
CA ILE A 12 28.62 9.69 9.45
C ILE A 12 27.87 11.01 9.24
N CYS A 13 26.66 11.16 9.81
CA CYS A 13 25.91 12.41 9.80
C CYS A 13 24.96 12.49 11.02
N ASN A 14 24.30 13.64 11.20
CA ASN A 14 23.21 13.83 12.17
C ASN A 14 21.86 13.74 11.43
N PRO A 15 21.32 12.52 11.21
CA PRO A 15 20.12 12.36 10.39
C PRO A 15 18.86 12.82 11.13
N LYS A 16 18.00 13.56 10.45
CA LYS A 16 16.59 13.69 10.81
C LYS A 16 15.80 12.66 10.01
N VAL A 17 15.37 11.58 10.66
CA VAL A 17 14.53 10.56 10.03
C VAL A 17 13.10 10.80 10.44
N GLU A 18 12.23 11.05 9.47
CA GLU A 18 10.80 11.23 9.67
C GLU A 18 10.05 10.12 8.94
N VAL A 19 9.02 9.57 9.59
CA VAL A 19 8.14 8.55 9.03
C VAL A 19 6.75 9.19 8.90
N PRO A 20 6.40 9.75 7.73
CA PRO A 20 5.14 10.48 7.55
C PRO A 20 3.92 9.56 7.48
N SER A 21 4.11 8.33 7.00
CA SER A 21 3.05 7.33 6.80
C SER A 21 3.66 5.94 6.63
N HIS A 22 2.82 4.94 6.39
CA HIS A 22 3.24 3.57 6.11
C HIS A 22 2.47 2.99 4.94
N PHE A 23 3.15 2.21 4.09
CA PHE A 23 2.48 1.40 3.08
C PHE A 23 2.06 0.04 3.63
N VAL A 24 0.79 -0.30 3.39
CA VAL A 24 0.26 -1.65 3.56
C VAL A 24 0.18 -2.29 2.17
N GLY A 25 0.96 -3.35 1.98
CA GLY A 25 1.06 -4.02 0.68
C GLY A 25 0.19 -5.26 0.57
N LEU A 26 -0.50 -5.42 -0.56
CA LEU A 26 -1.24 -6.62 -0.93
C LEU A 26 -0.81 -7.11 -2.32
N ILE A 27 -0.99 -8.41 -2.56
CA ILE A 27 -0.94 -9.00 -3.89
C ILE A 27 -2.37 -9.36 -4.28
N LEU A 28 -2.81 -8.83 -5.41
CA LEU A 28 -4.10 -9.16 -6.02
C LEU A 28 -3.87 -10.12 -7.17
N GLU A 29 -4.65 -11.18 -7.18
CA GLU A 29 -4.66 -12.21 -8.22
C GLU A 29 -6.04 -12.24 -8.90
N ASN A 30 -6.10 -12.83 -10.09
CA ASN A 30 -7.35 -13.06 -10.82
C ASN A 30 -8.15 -11.78 -11.16
N CYS A 31 -7.46 -10.66 -11.37
CA CYS A 31 -8.04 -9.41 -11.82
C CYS A 31 -7.11 -8.69 -12.81
N ASN A 32 -7.66 -7.74 -13.56
CA ASN A 32 -6.91 -6.92 -14.52
C ASN A 32 -7.00 -5.45 -14.11
N LEU A 33 -5.96 -4.68 -14.42
CA LEU A 33 -6.02 -3.22 -14.28
C LEU A 33 -6.96 -2.61 -15.32
N PRO A 34 -7.61 -1.48 -15.02
CA PRO A 34 -8.46 -0.76 -15.99
C PRO A 34 -7.73 -0.42 -17.29
N TYR A 35 -6.43 -0.12 -17.21
CA TYR A 35 -5.56 0.13 -18.36
C TYR A 35 -4.29 -0.73 -18.29
N GLU A 36 -4.09 -1.61 -19.27
CA GLU A 36 -2.87 -2.42 -19.34
C GLU A 36 -1.60 -1.57 -19.48
N ASN A 37 -0.48 -2.08 -18.97
CA ASN A 37 0.85 -1.46 -19.03
C ASN A 37 0.99 -0.10 -18.29
N HIS A 38 0.03 0.27 -17.45
CA HIS A 38 0.07 1.50 -16.66
C HIS A 38 -0.05 1.22 -15.16
N GLY A 39 0.79 1.88 -14.36
CA GLY A 39 0.54 1.99 -12.92
C GLY A 39 -0.66 2.91 -12.67
N HIS A 40 -1.49 2.56 -11.70
CA HIS A 40 -2.66 3.35 -11.32
C HIS A 40 -2.43 3.98 -9.96
N VAL A 41 -2.70 5.28 -9.87
CA VAL A 41 -2.74 6.02 -8.61
C VAL A 41 -4.19 6.43 -8.38
N ILE A 42 -4.79 5.93 -7.31
CA ILE A 42 -6.12 6.31 -6.88
C ILE A 42 -5.96 7.39 -5.82
N LEU A 43 -6.56 8.54 -6.06
CA LEU A 43 -6.61 9.64 -5.10
C LEU A 43 -7.73 9.36 -4.10
N GLY A 44 -7.46 8.44 -3.17
CA GLY A 44 -8.37 8.10 -2.08
C GLY A 44 -8.33 9.12 -0.94
N ASP A 45 -9.38 9.11 -0.12
CA ASP A 45 -9.48 9.82 1.15
C ASP A 45 -9.25 8.83 2.30
N PRO A 46 -8.30 9.07 3.23
CA PRO A 46 -7.45 10.25 3.36
C PRO A 46 -6.15 10.21 2.55
N SER A 47 -5.84 9.10 1.87
CA SER A 47 -4.50 8.86 1.32
C SER A 47 -4.53 8.01 0.04
N PRO A 48 -3.51 8.12 -0.82
CA PRO A 48 -3.51 7.46 -2.12
C PRO A 48 -3.35 5.95 -2.04
N ILE A 49 -3.84 5.27 -3.08
CA ILE A 49 -3.68 3.83 -3.29
C ILE A 49 -2.95 3.62 -4.62
N LEU A 50 -1.94 2.77 -4.63
CA LEU A 50 -1.17 2.43 -5.82
C LEU A 50 -1.50 1.03 -6.29
N PHE A 51 -1.67 0.85 -7.59
CA PHE A 51 -1.74 -0.46 -8.23
C PHE A 51 -0.76 -0.55 -9.40
N TYR A 52 -0.03 -1.65 -9.51
CA TYR A 52 0.81 -1.91 -10.67
C TYR A 52 1.06 -3.41 -10.86
N PRO A 53 1.18 -3.90 -12.09
CA PRO A 53 1.48 -5.30 -12.33
C PRO A 53 2.91 -5.61 -11.86
N ILE A 54 3.11 -6.74 -11.21
CA ILE A 54 4.43 -7.26 -10.84
C ILE A 54 4.77 -8.57 -11.54
N SER A 55 3.76 -9.22 -12.12
CA SER A 55 3.91 -10.37 -13.01
C SER A 55 2.73 -10.40 -14.00
N SER A 56 2.64 -11.45 -14.82
CA SER A 56 1.50 -11.66 -15.73
C SER A 56 0.20 -12.04 -15.00
N THR A 57 0.27 -12.37 -13.71
CA THR A 57 -0.88 -12.88 -12.93
C THR A 57 -1.10 -12.11 -11.62
N GLU A 58 -0.17 -11.25 -11.23
CA GLU A 58 -0.20 -10.55 -9.94
C GLU A 58 -0.11 -9.04 -10.12
N ILE A 59 -0.99 -8.34 -9.40
CA ILE A 59 -0.98 -6.89 -9.26
C ILE A 59 -0.60 -6.55 -7.83
N ARG A 60 0.43 -5.72 -7.66
CA ARG A 60 0.74 -5.13 -6.36
C ARG A 60 -0.26 -4.02 -6.07
N CYS A 61 -0.85 -4.06 -4.88
CA CYS A 61 -1.56 -2.93 -4.28
C CYS A 61 -0.72 -2.38 -3.12
N LEU A 62 -0.60 -1.05 -3.02
CA LEU A 62 -0.04 -0.36 -1.85
C LEU A 62 -1.04 0.70 -1.38
N VAL A 63 -1.51 0.56 -0.15
CA VAL A 63 -2.38 1.55 0.51
C VAL A 63 -1.52 2.41 1.42
N ASP A 64 -1.52 3.72 1.22
CA ASP A 64 -0.87 4.66 2.13
C ASP A 64 -1.73 4.86 3.39
N VAL A 65 -1.12 4.72 4.57
CA VAL A 65 -1.79 4.87 5.87
C VAL A 65 -1.08 5.98 6.66
N PRO A 66 -1.71 7.17 6.81
CA PRO A 66 -1.06 8.38 7.34
C PRO A 66 -0.95 8.41 8.88
N SER A 67 -1.27 7.32 9.57
CA SER A 67 -1.40 7.30 11.04
C SER A 67 -0.09 6.94 11.75
N GLN A 68 0.19 7.62 12.88
CA GLN A 68 1.21 7.19 13.86
C GLN A 68 0.87 5.84 14.49
N LYS A 69 -0.43 5.50 14.58
CA LYS A 69 -0.91 4.23 15.12
C LYS A 69 -1.55 3.43 13.98
N LEU A 70 -0.81 2.45 13.47
CA LEU A 70 -1.32 1.52 12.47
C LEU A 70 -2.38 0.59 13.07
N PRO A 71 -3.47 0.32 12.34
CA PRO A 71 -4.38 -0.77 12.69
C PRO A 71 -3.60 -2.09 12.85
N SER A 72 -3.94 -2.88 13.84
CA SER A 72 -3.24 -4.15 14.08
C SER A 72 -3.58 -5.19 13.02
N VAL A 73 -2.55 -5.86 12.51
CA VAL A 73 -2.71 -7.01 11.61
C VAL A 73 -3.14 -8.25 12.41
N GLY A 74 -2.58 -8.44 13.60
CA GLY A 74 -2.77 -9.66 14.40
C GLY A 74 -4.19 -9.83 14.97
N ASN A 75 -4.96 -8.75 15.11
CA ASN A 75 -6.34 -8.80 15.59
C ASN A 75 -7.39 -8.50 14.50
N GLY A 76 -6.96 -8.33 13.24
CA GLY A 76 -7.85 -8.08 12.10
C GLY A 76 -8.32 -6.64 11.91
N GLU A 77 -7.91 -5.68 12.75
CA GLU A 77 -8.25 -4.25 12.55
C GLU A 77 -7.79 -3.73 11.20
N MET A 78 -6.60 -4.15 10.73
CA MET A 78 -6.10 -3.77 9.41
C MET A 78 -6.99 -4.31 8.29
N ALA A 79 -7.40 -5.59 8.37
CA ALA A 79 -8.30 -6.17 7.38
C ALA A 79 -9.66 -5.45 7.39
N ASN A 80 -10.18 -5.11 8.56
CA ASN A 80 -11.41 -4.34 8.69
C ASN A 80 -11.27 -2.93 8.08
N TYR A 81 -10.17 -2.22 8.35
CA TYR A 81 -9.90 -0.91 7.76
C TYR A 81 -9.84 -0.98 6.23
N LEU A 82 -9.11 -1.95 5.67
CA LEU A 82 -9.02 -2.15 4.22
C LEU A 82 -10.41 -2.42 3.62
N LYS A 83 -11.21 -3.31 4.23
CA LYS A 83 -12.54 -3.69 3.69
C LYS A 83 -13.60 -2.60 3.85
N THR A 84 -13.52 -1.77 4.88
CA THR A 84 -14.59 -0.78 5.19
C THR A 84 -14.26 0.64 4.73
N VAL A 85 -12.99 1.05 4.73
CA VAL A 85 -12.57 2.42 4.39
C VAL A 85 -11.97 2.49 3.00
N VAL A 86 -11.14 1.51 2.64
CA VAL A 86 -10.33 1.55 1.41
C VAL A 86 -11.09 0.92 0.24
N ALA A 87 -11.68 -0.27 0.43
CA ALA A 87 -12.35 -1.02 -0.63
C ALA A 87 -13.42 -0.21 -1.41
N PRO A 88 -14.27 0.63 -0.77
CA PRO A 88 -15.25 1.43 -1.51
C PRO A 88 -14.66 2.43 -2.52
N GLN A 89 -13.36 2.73 -2.40
CA GLN A 89 -12.63 3.66 -3.25
C GLN A 89 -11.77 2.95 -4.30
N VAL A 90 -11.73 1.61 -4.28
CA VAL A 90 -11.00 0.79 -5.24
C VAL A 90 -11.79 0.68 -6.55
N PRO A 91 -11.13 0.72 -7.73
CA PRO A 91 -11.80 0.51 -9.01
C PRO A 91 -12.63 -0.79 -9.04
N PRO A 92 -13.82 -0.79 -9.66
CA PRO A 92 -14.70 -1.96 -9.71
C PRO A 92 -14.02 -3.24 -10.22
N GLU A 93 -13.08 -3.12 -11.17
CA GLU A 93 -12.33 -4.21 -11.77
C GLU A 93 -11.41 -4.93 -10.76
N LEU A 94 -11.00 -4.23 -9.70
CA LEU A 94 -10.08 -4.72 -8.68
C LEU A 94 -10.79 -5.06 -7.36
N TYR A 95 -12.02 -4.58 -7.17
CA TYR A 95 -12.76 -4.66 -5.91
C TYR A 95 -12.88 -6.10 -5.39
N THR A 96 -13.34 -7.03 -6.24
CA THR A 96 -13.56 -8.43 -5.83
C THR A 96 -12.27 -9.10 -5.35
N SER A 97 -11.16 -8.88 -6.06
CA SER A 97 -9.85 -9.41 -5.66
C SER A 97 -9.34 -8.75 -4.38
N PHE A 98 -9.59 -7.44 -4.22
CA PHE A 98 -9.16 -6.68 -3.05
C PHE A 98 -9.86 -7.10 -1.74
N ILE A 99 -11.15 -7.46 -1.78
CA ILE A 99 -11.93 -7.83 -0.58
C ILE A 99 -11.88 -9.32 -0.22
N ALA A 100 -11.19 -10.13 -1.02
CA ALA A 100 -11.14 -11.58 -0.88
C ALA A 100 -10.63 -12.07 0.50
#